data_AF-J7ER16-F1
#
_entry.id   AF-J7ER16-F1
#
_cell.length_a   1.000
_cell.length_b   1.000
_cell.length_c   1.000
_cell.angle_alpha   90.00
_cell.angle_beta   90.00
_cell.angle_gamma   90.00
#
_symmetry.space_group_name_H-M   'P 1'
#
loop_
_entity.id
_entity.type
_entity.pdbx_description
1 polymer ?
#
loop_
_entity_poly.entity_id
_entity_poly.type
_entity_poly.pdbx_seq_one_letter_code
_entity_poly.pdbx_strand_id
1 'polypeptide(L)'
;DFEPVKPYEVPMTAAGALQSYKLAAKAITRLQSLPSGSMERLCDTMVQEVFELTGYDRVMAYKFHDDDHGEVVSEVTKPGLEPYLGLHYPATDIPQAARFLFMKNKVRMIVDCNAKHVRVLQDDKLSSDLTLCGSTLRAPHSCHLQYMANMDSIASLVMAVVVNEEEDDAAPDSTTTAQPQKRKRLWGLVVCHNTTPRFVPFPLRYACEFLAQVFAIHVNKEVELENQIVEKNILRTQTLLCDMLMRDAPLGIVSQSPNIMDLVKCDGAALLYKEKVWKLGITPSDYHLQEIATWLCDYHTDSTGLSTDSLHDAGFPRASALGDSVCGMAAVRISSKDMIFWFRSHTAGEVRWGGAKHDPDDRDDARRMHPRSSFKAFLEVVKTRSLPWKDYEMDAIHSLQLILRNAFKDGETATDVNTKIIHSKLNDLKIDGIQELEAVTSEMVRLIETATVPILAVDSDGLVNGWNTKIAELPGLSVDEAIGKHLLTLVEDSSVEIVKRMLENALEGTEEQNVQFEIKTH
;
A
#
# COMPACT_ATOMS: atom_id res chain seq x y z
N ASP A 1 27.38 25.38 2.26
CA ASP A 1 28.52 24.52 1.86
C ASP A 1 29.25 25.15 0.71
N PHE A 2 30.59 25.12 0.73
CA PHE A 2 31.43 25.56 -0.37
C PHE A 2 32.20 24.38 -0.92
N GLU A 3 32.12 24.16 -2.23
CA GLU A 3 32.78 23.06 -2.91
C GLU A 3 33.84 23.60 -3.89
N PRO A 4 35.03 23.01 -3.93
CA PRO A 4 36.06 23.44 -4.86
C PRO A 4 35.64 23.10 -6.30
N VAL A 5 35.70 24.10 -7.17
CA VAL A 5 35.50 23.91 -8.62
C VAL A 5 36.85 23.62 -9.27
N LYS A 6 36.94 22.59 -10.10
CA LYS A 6 38.20 22.29 -10.80
C LYS A 6 38.40 23.27 -11.96
N PRO A 7 39.57 23.91 -12.12
CA PRO A 7 39.80 24.95 -13.13
C PRO A 7 39.60 24.53 -14.59
N TYR A 8 39.65 23.23 -14.91
CA TYR A 8 39.41 22.72 -16.26
C TYR A 8 37.93 22.39 -16.53
N GLU A 9 37.08 22.41 -15.50
CA GLU A 9 35.62 22.29 -15.61
C GLU A 9 34.98 23.67 -15.87
N VAL A 10 35.79 24.73 -16.10
CA VAL A 10 35.41 26.15 -16.10
C VAL A 10 34.59 26.67 -17.31
N PRO A 11 34.24 25.92 -18.38
CA PRO A 11 33.07 26.33 -19.15
C PRO A 11 31.76 26.12 -18.37
N MET A 12 31.75 25.30 -17.30
CA MET A 12 30.52 24.89 -16.60
C MET A 12 29.98 25.90 -15.58
N THR A 13 30.66 27.02 -15.32
CA THR A 13 30.33 27.93 -14.21
C THR A 13 29.41 29.11 -14.54
N ALA A 14 28.70 29.11 -15.68
CA ALA A 14 27.80 30.23 -16.04
C ALA A 14 26.35 29.85 -16.40
N ALA A 15 25.94 28.58 -16.25
CA ALA A 15 24.56 28.17 -16.52
C ALA A 15 24.01 27.37 -15.32
N GLY A 16 23.10 27.96 -14.56
CA GLY A 16 22.47 27.39 -13.37
C GLY A 16 21.58 26.17 -13.64
N ALA A 17 20.38 26.11 -13.04
CA ALA A 17 19.44 24.99 -13.14
C ALA A 17 19.19 24.46 -14.58
N LEU A 18 19.31 25.34 -15.59
CA LEU A 18 19.17 24.99 -17.01
C LEU A 18 20.21 23.97 -17.51
N GLN A 19 21.45 24.00 -17.00
CA GLN A 19 22.49 23.05 -17.41
C GLN A 19 22.27 21.68 -16.77
N SER A 20 21.92 21.65 -15.48
CA SER A 20 21.48 20.44 -14.79
C SER A 20 20.29 19.79 -15.49
N TYR A 21 19.33 20.59 -15.92
CA TYR A 21 18.19 20.11 -16.70
C TYR A 21 18.64 19.48 -18.02
N LYS A 22 19.54 20.11 -18.77
CA LYS A 22 20.07 19.53 -20.02
C LYS A 22 20.76 18.17 -19.81
N LEU A 23 21.47 18.00 -18.69
CA LEU A 23 22.13 16.74 -18.34
C LEU A 23 21.11 15.63 -18.08
N ALA A 24 20.00 15.94 -17.40
CA ALA A 24 18.94 14.98 -17.10
C ALA A 24 17.90 14.81 -18.23
N ALA A 25 17.80 15.76 -19.17
CA ALA A 25 16.71 15.83 -20.15
C ALA A 25 16.58 14.54 -20.98
N LYS A 26 17.70 13.99 -21.47
CA LYS A 26 17.71 12.73 -22.21
C LYS A 26 17.14 11.57 -21.38
N ALA A 27 17.62 11.43 -20.14
CA ALA A 27 17.17 10.40 -19.21
C ALA A 27 15.69 10.54 -18.85
N ILE A 28 15.23 11.78 -18.64
CA ILE A 28 13.83 12.11 -18.33
C ILE A 28 12.92 11.76 -19.50
N THR A 29 13.28 12.16 -20.73
CA THR A 29 12.50 11.81 -21.91
C THR A 29 12.41 10.29 -22.10
N ARG A 30 13.47 9.55 -21.76
CA ARG A 30 13.45 8.09 -21.81
C ARG A 30 12.53 7.49 -20.75
N LEU A 31 12.58 7.98 -19.50
CA LEU A 31 11.66 7.52 -18.44
C LEU A 31 10.19 7.83 -18.79
N GLN A 32 9.92 9.00 -19.34
CA GLN A 32 8.57 9.44 -19.72
C GLN A 32 7.99 8.70 -20.92
N SER A 33 8.84 8.18 -21.81
CA SER A 33 8.40 7.42 -22.99
C SER A 33 8.17 5.93 -22.72
N LEU A 34 8.46 5.47 -21.49
CA LEU A 34 8.18 4.08 -21.11
C LEU A 34 6.66 3.83 -21.07
N PRO A 35 6.20 2.69 -21.62
CA PRO A 35 4.82 2.28 -21.43
C PRO A 35 4.55 1.94 -19.97
N SER A 36 3.38 2.29 -19.46
CA SER A 36 2.97 1.93 -18.10
C SER A 36 2.76 0.41 -17.97
N GLY A 37 2.82 -0.12 -16.74
CA GLY A 37 2.51 -1.51 -16.41
C GLY A 37 3.73 -2.39 -16.15
N SER A 38 4.88 -1.80 -15.79
CA SER A 38 6.08 -2.57 -15.43
C SER A 38 7.04 -1.76 -14.56
N MET A 39 6.97 -2.00 -13.25
CA MET A 39 7.91 -1.41 -12.27
C MET A 39 9.36 -1.80 -12.53
N GLU A 40 9.60 -3.06 -12.95
CA GLU A 40 10.93 -3.58 -13.26
C GLU A 40 11.62 -2.75 -14.36
N ARG A 41 10.94 -2.55 -15.51
CA ARG A 41 11.48 -1.75 -16.61
C ARG A 41 11.75 -0.29 -16.23
N LEU A 42 10.90 0.26 -15.36
CA LEU A 42 11.07 1.60 -14.83
C LEU A 42 12.35 1.69 -13.97
N CYS A 43 12.53 0.74 -13.05
CA CYS A 43 13.72 0.66 -12.20
C CYS A 43 15.00 0.43 -13.02
N ASP A 44 14.98 -0.49 -13.98
CA ASP A 44 16.12 -0.78 -14.87
C ASP A 44 16.54 0.44 -15.67
N THR A 45 15.57 1.17 -16.22
CA THR A 45 15.86 2.39 -16.98
C THR A 45 16.47 3.46 -16.08
N MET A 46 15.94 3.64 -14.87
CA MET A 46 16.47 4.61 -13.91
C MET A 46 17.92 4.29 -13.52
N VAL A 47 18.19 3.03 -13.17
CA VAL A 47 19.54 2.58 -12.77
C VAL A 47 20.53 2.75 -13.93
N GLN A 48 20.13 2.38 -15.15
CA GLN A 48 20.97 2.55 -16.34
C GLN A 48 21.30 4.01 -16.63
N GLU A 49 20.31 4.90 -16.58
CA GLU A 49 20.52 6.33 -16.86
C GLU A 49 21.42 6.98 -15.80
N VAL A 50 21.23 6.64 -14.52
CA VAL A 50 22.11 7.12 -13.44
C VAL A 50 23.53 6.56 -13.58
N PHE A 51 23.68 5.31 -14.01
CA PHE A 51 24.98 4.70 -14.26
C PHE A 51 25.75 5.46 -15.36
N GLU A 52 25.10 5.74 -16.49
CA GLU A 52 25.67 6.54 -17.58
C GLU A 52 25.98 7.99 -17.17
N LEU A 53 25.08 8.61 -16.39
CA LEU A 53 25.18 10.01 -16.00
C LEU A 53 26.29 10.24 -14.95
N THR A 54 26.43 9.32 -13.99
CA THR A 54 27.32 9.50 -12.84
C THR A 54 28.65 8.78 -12.97
N GLY A 55 28.74 7.73 -13.79
CA GLY A 55 29.95 6.93 -14.02
C GLY A 55 30.47 6.19 -12.78
N TYR A 56 29.60 5.91 -11.81
CA TYR A 56 29.91 5.03 -10.68
C TYR A 56 30.10 3.58 -11.13
N ASP A 57 30.81 2.77 -10.34
CA ASP A 57 31.07 1.37 -10.68
C ASP A 57 29.83 0.47 -10.55
N ARG A 58 28.89 0.84 -9.66
CA ARG A 58 27.62 0.16 -9.43
C ARG A 58 26.53 1.20 -9.19
N VAL A 59 25.36 0.98 -9.78
CA VAL A 59 24.13 1.70 -9.43
C VAL A 59 23.04 0.66 -9.20
N MET A 60 22.22 0.89 -8.19
CA MET A 60 21.13 -0.02 -7.82
C MET A 60 19.90 0.74 -7.35
N ALA A 61 18.73 0.19 -7.64
CA ALA A 61 17.46 0.60 -7.06
C ALA A 61 17.19 -0.28 -5.83
N TYR A 62 17.07 0.36 -4.68
CA TYR A 62 16.84 -0.25 -3.38
C TYR A 62 15.43 0.09 -2.91
N LYS A 63 14.53 -0.89 -2.90
CA LYS A 63 13.12 -0.72 -2.48
C LYS A 63 12.99 -1.01 -0.99
N PHE A 64 12.21 -0.19 -0.26
CA PHE A 64 11.76 -0.53 1.08
C PHE A 64 10.43 -1.29 1.03
N HIS A 65 10.34 -2.37 1.80
CA HIS A 65 9.09 -3.11 2.02
C HIS A 65 8.36 -2.59 3.25
N ASP A 66 7.19 -3.13 3.56
CA ASP A 66 6.30 -2.62 4.61
C ASP A 66 6.82 -2.86 6.03
N ASP A 67 7.60 -3.92 6.23
CA ASP A 67 8.36 -4.22 7.45
C ASP A 67 9.70 -3.47 7.49
N ASP A 68 9.86 -2.43 6.65
CA ASP A 68 11.01 -1.55 6.55
C ASP A 68 12.32 -2.23 6.10
N HIS A 69 12.37 -3.54 5.84
CA HIS A 69 13.55 -4.13 5.20
C HIS A 69 13.68 -3.61 3.77
N GLY A 70 14.84 -3.79 3.14
CA GLY A 70 14.94 -3.42 1.74
C GLY A 70 15.63 -4.42 0.85
N GLU A 71 15.39 -4.24 -0.43
CA GLU A 71 15.71 -5.19 -1.48
C GLU A 71 16.33 -4.45 -2.66
N VAL A 72 17.38 -5.04 -3.25
CA VAL A 72 17.93 -4.57 -4.52
C VAL A 72 17.08 -5.13 -5.67
N VAL A 73 16.15 -4.31 -6.17
CA VAL A 73 15.19 -4.71 -7.21
C VAL A 73 15.73 -4.56 -8.63
N SER A 74 16.75 -3.72 -8.82
CA SER A 74 17.42 -3.52 -10.10
C SER A 74 18.86 -3.06 -9.88
N GLU A 75 19.76 -3.46 -10.76
CA GLU A 75 21.19 -3.19 -10.63
C GLU A 75 21.91 -3.15 -11.99
N VAL A 76 22.86 -2.21 -12.12
CA VAL A 76 23.85 -2.17 -13.20
C VAL A 76 25.24 -2.01 -12.59
N THR A 77 26.18 -2.83 -13.03
CA THR A 77 27.57 -2.86 -12.52
C THR A 77 28.58 -2.84 -13.67
N LYS A 78 29.80 -2.39 -13.36
CA LYS A 78 30.96 -2.69 -14.20
C LYS A 78 31.29 -4.19 -14.17
N PRO A 79 31.85 -4.74 -15.26
CA PRO A 79 32.29 -6.13 -15.30
C PRO A 79 33.26 -6.45 -14.16
N GLY A 80 33.06 -7.59 -13.49
CA GLY A 80 33.96 -8.10 -12.46
C GLY A 80 33.53 -7.82 -11.01
N LEU A 81 32.40 -7.16 -10.79
CA LEU A 81 31.81 -7.00 -9.45
C LEU A 81 30.75 -8.07 -9.16
N GLU A 82 30.67 -8.54 -7.91
CA GLU A 82 29.64 -9.49 -7.49
C GLU A 82 28.26 -8.82 -7.50
N PRO A 83 27.23 -9.40 -8.15
CA PRO A 83 25.91 -8.78 -8.24
C PRO A 83 25.19 -8.80 -6.88
N TYR A 84 24.50 -7.70 -6.55
CA TYR A 84 23.63 -7.58 -5.38
C TYR A 84 22.15 -7.73 -5.73
N LEU A 85 21.80 -7.87 -7.02
CA LEU A 85 20.43 -8.06 -7.47
C LEU A 85 19.68 -9.18 -6.72
N GLY A 86 18.51 -8.85 -6.20
CA GLY A 86 17.65 -9.74 -5.42
C GLY A 86 18.12 -9.98 -3.98
N LEU A 87 19.15 -9.27 -3.49
CA LEU A 87 19.56 -9.34 -2.10
C LEU A 87 18.68 -8.45 -1.22
N HIS A 88 18.24 -9.02 -0.10
CA HIS A 88 17.50 -8.33 0.94
C HIS A 88 18.41 -7.99 2.14
N TYR A 89 18.11 -6.87 2.77
CA TYR A 89 18.85 -6.27 3.87
C TYR A 89 17.87 -5.88 4.98
N PRO A 90 18.18 -6.15 6.26
CA PRO A 90 17.29 -5.81 7.37
C PRO A 90 16.99 -4.32 7.48
N ALA A 91 15.86 -4.00 8.10
CA ALA A 91 15.47 -2.62 8.40
C ALA A 91 16.53 -1.84 9.21
N THR A 92 17.33 -2.55 10.02
CA THR A 92 18.37 -1.96 10.89
C THR A 92 19.55 -1.37 10.14
N ASP A 93 19.80 -1.78 8.89
CA ASP A 93 20.93 -1.27 8.10
C ASP A 93 20.76 0.20 7.73
N ILE A 94 19.50 0.65 7.61
CA ILE A 94 19.13 2.06 7.41
C ILE A 94 18.15 2.46 8.52
N PRO A 95 18.64 2.96 9.67
CA PRO A 95 17.80 3.34 10.79
C PRO A 95 16.77 4.42 10.44
N GLN A 96 15.65 4.46 11.16
CA GLN A 96 14.55 5.41 10.93
C GLN A 96 15.02 6.87 10.91
N ALA A 97 15.98 7.25 11.78
CA ALA A 97 16.57 8.58 11.78
C ALA A 97 17.30 8.92 10.46
N ALA A 98 17.96 7.94 9.83
CA ALA A 98 18.61 8.13 8.53
C ALA A 98 17.57 8.26 7.40
N ARG A 99 16.49 7.48 7.44
CA ARG A 99 15.36 7.60 6.50
C ARG A 99 14.73 8.99 6.55
N PHE A 100 14.50 9.52 7.74
CA PHE A 100 14.01 10.88 7.93
C PHE A 100 14.96 11.93 7.35
N LEU A 101 16.27 11.72 7.45
CA LEU A 101 17.26 12.61 6.82
C LEU A 101 17.22 12.55 5.30
N PHE A 102 16.93 11.39 4.69
CA PHE A 102 16.73 11.26 3.24
C PHE A 102 15.46 11.97 2.76
N MET A 103 14.41 11.99 3.58
CA MET A 103 13.20 12.78 3.30
C MET A 103 13.48 14.29 3.27
N LYS A 104 14.41 14.78 4.10
CA LYS A 104 14.83 16.19 4.11
C LYS A 104 15.86 16.52 3.03
N ASN A 105 16.88 15.68 2.87
CA ASN A 105 17.93 15.85 1.87
C ASN A 105 17.91 14.68 0.91
N LYS A 106 17.35 14.94 -0.27
CA LYS A 106 17.08 13.90 -1.26
C LYS A 106 18.33 13.35 -1.91
N VAL A 107 19.47 14.07 -1.85
CA VAL A 107 20.73 13.59 -2.41
C VAL A 107 21.84 13.68 -1.37
N ARG A 108 22.58 12.59 -1.20
CA ARG A 108 23.73 12.51 -0.28
C ARG A 108 24.94 11.90 -0.99
N MET A 109 26.10 12.54 -0.82
CA MET A 109 27.36 12.06 -1.37
C MET A 109 28.37 11.79 -0.24
N ILE A 110 29.12 10.70 -0.38
CA ILE A 110 30.32 10.39 0.40
C ILE A 110 31.42 10.19 -0.62
N VAL A 111 32.41 11.09 -0.62
CA VAL A 111 33.49 11.08 -1.63
C VAL A 111 34.50 9.97 -1.36
N ASP A 112 34.84 9.78 -0.10
CA ASP A 112 35.83 8.81 0.37
C ASP A 112 35.48 8.44 1.83
N CYS A 113 35.20 7.17 2.06
CA CYS A 113 34.89 6.63 3.39
C CYS A 113 36.11 6.61 4.32
N ASN A 114 37.33 6.67 3.78
CA ASN A 114 38.58 6.67 4.53
C ASN A 114 39.07 8.08 4.88
N ALA A 115 38.40 9.12 4.38
CA ALA A 115 38.78 10.50 4.64
C ALA A 115 38.58 10.88 6.12
N LYS A 116 39.54 11.62 6.68
CA LYS A 116 39.46 12.10 8.07
C LYS A 116 38.40 13.20 8.19
N HIS A 117 37.51 13.07 9.17
CA HIS A 117 36.52 14.09 9.48
C HIS A 117 37.16 15.38 10.00
N VAL A 118 36.58 16.52 9.61
CA VAL A 118 36.97 17.85 10.09
C VAL A 118 36.02 18.26 11.21
N ARG A 119 36.56 18.75 12.34
CA ARG A 119 35.76 19.21 13.48
C ARG A 119 35.11 20.56 13.18
N VAL A 120 33.84 20.69 13.54
CA VAL A 120 33.13 21.98 13.53
C VAL A 120 33.64 22.81 14.70
N LEU A 121 33.98 24.07 14.43
CA LEU A 121 34.32 25.05 15.47
C LEU A 121 33.07 25.89 15.72
N GLN A 122 32.56 25.87 16.95
CA GLN A 122 31.38 26.62 17.37
C GLN A 122 31.72 27.52 18.57
N ASP A 123 31.03 28.66 18.69
CA ASP A 123 31.17 29.55 19.85
C ASP A 123 30.42 28.95 21.04
N ASP A 124 31.07 28.88 22.20
CA ASP A 124 30.52 28.31 23.44
C ASP A 124 29.27 29.06 23.95
N LYS A 125 28.97 30.25 23.41
CA LYS A 125 27.74 31.00 23.69
C LYS A 125 26.49 30.37 23.07
N LEU A 126 26.63 29.45 22.11
CA LEU A 126 25.49 28.75 21.54
C LEU A 126 24.94 27.75 22.57
N SER A 127 23.63 27.81 22.81
CA SER A 127 22.95 26.94 23.78
C SER A 127 22.84 25.48 23.34
N SER A 128 23.13 25.18 22.08
CA SER A 128 23.03 23.84 21.49
C SER A 128 23.95 23.70 20.29
N ASP A 129 24.33 22.46 19.98
CA ASP A 129 25.15 22.13 18.83
C ASP A 129 24.43 22.48 17.51
N LEU A 130 25.20 22.96 16.54
CA LEU A 130 24.67 23.26 15.20
C LEU A 130 24.16 21.98 14.52
N THR A 131 22.91 22.03 14.04
CA THR A 131 22.39 20.97 13.18
C THR A 131 22.93 21.11 11.75
N LEU A 132 23.67 20.08 11.29
CA LEU A 132 24.16 19.99 9.91
C LEU A 132 23.22 19.19 9.01
N CYS A 133 21.96 18.99 9.40
CA CYS A 133 21.02 18.20 8.62
C CYS A 133 20.97 18.66 7.16
N GLY A 134 20.91 19.97 6.88
CA GLY A 134 20.86 20.52 5.52
C GLY A 134 22.19 20.61 4.77
N SER A 135 23.31 20.19 5.38
CA SER A 135 24.62 20.26 4.74
C SER A 135 24.87 19.02 3.87
N THR A 136 25.20 19.27 2.60
CA THR A 136 25.65 18.30 1.61
C THR A 136 27.04 17.72 1.93
N LEU A 137 27.82 18.40 2.78
CA LEU A 137 29.16 17.99 3.23
C LEU A 137 29.16 17.32 4.61
N ARG A 138 27.98 17.02 5.16
CA ARG A 138 27.84 16.38 6.47
C ARG A 138 28.52 15.02 6.52
N ALA A 139 29.39 14.84 7.51
CA ALA A 139 30.11 13.58 7.74
C ALA A 139 29.16 12.38 7.94
N PRO A 140 29.49 11.20 7.39
CA PRO A 140 28.79 9.95 7.70
C PRO A 140 29.06 9.46 9.12
N HIS A 141 28.13 8.67 9.66
CA HIS A 141 28.31 8.03 10.94
C HIS A 141 29.35 6.91 10.82
N SER A 142 30.14 6.67 11.87
CA SER A 142 31.25 5.70 11.87
C SER A 142 30.80 4.26 11.57
N CYS A 143 29.62 3.85 12.04
CA CYS A 143 29.08 2.52 11.72
C CYS A 143 28.86 2.33 10.20
N HIS A 144 28.40 3.38 9.51
CA HIS A 144 28.16 3.32 8.07
C HIS A 144 29.47 3.32 7.28
N LEU A 145 30.51 4.02 7.75
CA LEU A 145 31.85 3.94 7.17
C LEU A 145 32.41 2.52 7.21
N GLN A 146 32.27 1.83 8.35
CA GLN A 146 32.67 0.44 8.47
C GLN A 146 31.85 -0.48 7.55
N TYR A 147 30.54 -0.23 7.45
CA TYR A 147 29.66 -0.97 6.54
C TYR A 147 30.08 -0.82 5.08
N MET A 148 30.37 0.41 4.63
CA MET A 148 30.91 0.69 3.30
C MET A 148 32.24 -0.04 3.05
N ALA A 149 33.15 -0.02 4.03
CA ALA A 149 34.43 -0.73 3.93
C ALA A 149 34.24 -2.24 3.81
N ASN A 150 33.29 -2.83 4.55
CA ASN A 150 32.97 -4.26 4.47
C ASN A 150 32.35 -4.67 3.12
N MET A 151 31.83 -3.70 2.34
CA MET A 151 31.25 -3.90 1.01
C MET A 151 32.19 -3.49 -0.14
N ASP A 152 33.46 -3.19 0.18
CA ASP A 152 34.45 -2.68 -0.77
C ASP A 152 33.99 -1.40 -1.52
N SER A 153 33.14 -0.59 -0.89
CA SER A 153 32.65 0.68 -1.43
C SER A 153 33.40 1.86 -0.80
N ILE A 154 34.19 2.59 -1.58
CA ILE A 154 34.94 3.76 -1.10
C ILE A 154 34.12 5.05 -1.21
N ALA A 155 33.41 5.24 -2.32
CA ALA A 155 32.54 6.40 -2.52
C ALA A 155 31.08 5.97 -2.68
N SER A 156 30.16 6.85 -2.31
CA SER A 156 28.72 6.62 -2.44
C SER A 156 27.98 7.88 -2.87
N LEU A 157 26.98 7.71 -3.74
CA LEU A 157 25.97 8.73 -4.03
C LEU A 157 24.60 8.08 -3.86
N VAL A 158 23.73 8.70 -3.06
CA VAL A 158 22.38 8.19 -2.79
C VAL A 158 21.36 9.25 -3.16
N MET A 159 20.30 8.82 -3.84
CA MET A 159 19.12 9.63 -4.14
C MET A 159 17.88 9.00 -3.52
N ALA A 160 17.08 9.81 -2.83
CA ALA A 160 15.84 9.39 -2.19
C ALA A 160 14.68 9.38 -3.20
N VAL A 161 13.94 8.28 -3.24
CA VAL A 161 12.72 8.14 -4.04
C VAL A 161 11.53 8.28 -3.10
N VAL A 162 10.88 9.43 -3.17
CA VAL A 162 9.80 9.82 -2.26
C VAL A 162 8.48 9.84 -3.02
N VAL A 163 7.56 8.97 -2.62
CA VAL A 163 6.22 8.84 -3.21
C VAL A 163 5.18 9.47 -2.29
N ASN A 164 4.00 9.74 -2.83
CA ASN A 164 2.87 10.21 -2.04
C ASN A 164 2.09 8.99 -1.60
N GLU A 165 1.88 8.84 -0.31
CA GLU A 165 1.00 7.85 0.28
C GLU A 165 -0.41 8.45 0.33
N GLU A 166 -1.40 7.66 -0.08
CA GLU A 166 -2.80 7.98 0.16
C GLU A 166 -3.10 7.56 1.61
N GLU A 167 -3.83 8.39 2.35
CA GLU A 167 -4.18 8.06 3.73
C GLU A 167 -5.10 6.84 3.74
N ASP A 168 -4.64 5.73 4.32
CA ASP A 168 -5.56 4.80 4.98
C ASP A 168 -6.14 5.57 6.18
N ASP A 169 -7.47 5.50 6.37
CA ASP A 169 -8.29 6.21 7.36
C ASP A 169 -7.78 6.07 8.82
N ALA A 170 -6.66 6.72 9.14
CA ALA A 170 -6.25 6.95 10.52
C ALA A 170 -7.19 7.99 11.10
N ALA A 171 -7.98 7.57 12.10
CA ALA A 171 -8.94 8.40 12.83
C ALA A 171 -8.41 9.83 13.07
N PRO A 172 -9.23 10.87 12.88
CA PRO A 172 -8.80 12.26 12.92
C PRO A 172 -8.54 12.70 14.37
N ASP A 173 -7.39 12.32 14.92
CA ASP A 173 -6.82 12.95 16.11
C ASP A 173 -5.93 14.12 15.67
N SER A 174 -6.55 15.26 15.33
CA SER A 174 -6.11 16.59 15.75
C SER A 174 -6.81 17.71 14.96
N THR A 175 -7.18 18.74 15.70
CA THR A 175 -7.94 19.94 15.36
C THR A 175 -7.20 20.94 14.46
N THR A 176 -6.58 20.50 13.36
CA THR A 176 -5.94 21.40 12.40
C THR A 176 -6.57 21.33 11.02
N THR A 177 -7.22 22.42 10.63
CA THR A 177 -7.69 22.76 9.28
C THR A 177 -6.52 22.93 8.29
N ALA A 178 -5.82 21.84 8.01
CA ALA A 178 -4.89 21.75 6.89
C ALA A 178 -5.51 20.81 5.84
N GLN A 179 -5.46 21.24 4.57
CA GLN A 179 -5.78 20.41 3.39
C GLN A 179 -5.21 18.99 3.56
N PRO A 180 -5.85 17.93 3.02
CA PRO A 180 -5.31 16.58 3.06
C PRO A 180 -3.93 16.58 2.40
N GLN A 181 -2.88 16.70 3.22
CA GLN A 181 -1.51 16.66 2.75
C GLN A 181 -1.18 15.19 2.59
N LYS A 182 -1.29 14.67 1.36
CA LYS A 182 -0.81 13.34 1.00
C LYS A 182 0.53 13.09 1.69
N ARG A 183 0.55 12.14 2.63
CA ARG A 183 1.72 11.89 3.47
C ARG A 183 2.85 11.39 2.57
N LYS A 184 4.04 11.97 2.68
CA LYS A 184 5.17 11.54 1.86
C LYS A 184 5.84 10.34 2.49
N ARG A 185 6.03 9.26 1.73
CA ARG A 185 6.76 8.05 2.14
C ARG A 185 8.04 7.88 1.33
N LEU A 186 9.10 7.41 1.99
CA LEU A 186 10.33 6.98 1.33
C LEU A 186 10.10 5.59 0.72
N TRP A 187 9.80 5.53 -0.58
CA TRP A 187 9.59 4.26 -1.28
C TRP A 187 10.88 3.46 -1.41
N GLY A 188 11.99 4.16 -1.63
CA GLY A 188 13.28 3.53 -1.88
C GLY A 188 14.40 4.53 -2.06
N LEU A 189 15.57 4.00 -2.44
CA LEU A 189 16.78 4.75 -2.73
C LEU A 189 17.33 4.31 -4.08
N VAL A 190 17.91 5.23 -4.83
CA VAL A 190 18.87 4.90 -5.89
C VAL A 190 20.25 5.09 -5.30
N VAL A 191 21.02 4.00 -5.22
CA VAL A 191 22.32 3.97 -4.55
C VAL A 191 23.41 3.70 -5.57
N CYS A 192 24.44 4.53 -5.57
CA CYS A 192 25.63 4.36 -6.39
C CYS A 192 26.82 4.03 -5.49
N HIS A 193 27.59 3.00 -5.85
CA HIS A 193 28.84 2.61 -5.17
C HIS A 193 30.03 2.71 -6.12
N ASN A 194 31.18 3.13 -5.58
CA ASN A 194 32.42 3.22 -6.33
C ASN A 194 33.56 2.62 -5.51
N THR A 195 34.40 1.83 -6.17
CA THR A 195 35.58 1.18 -5.57
C THR A 195 36.73 2.15 -5.34
N THR A 196 36.66 3.37 -5.89
CA THR A 196 37.65 4.44 -5.69
C THR A 196 36.99 5.74 -5.23
N PRO A 197 37.73 6.67 -4.61
CA PRO A 197 37.18 7.98 -4.26
C PRO A 197 36.56 8.69 -5.47
N ARG A 198 35.35 9.21 -5.31
CA ARG A 198 34.62 9.85 -6.42
C ARG A 198 33.85 11.07 -5.96
N PHE A 199 34.13 12.20 -6.60
CA PHE A 199 33.44 13.46 -6.37
C PHE A 199 32.47 13.74 -7.51
N VAL A 200 31.26 14.20 -7.18
CA VAL A 200 30.19 14.54 -8.12
C VAL A 200 29.85 16.03 -7.97
N PRO A 201 30.10 16.87 -8.99
CA PRO A 201 29.80 18.29 -8.92
C PRO A 201 28.32 18.57 -8.64
N PHE A 202 28.04 19.69 -7.95
CA PHE A 202 26.68 20.09 -7.60
C PHE A 202 25.70 20.12 -8.80
N PRO A 203 26.03 20.65 -9.99
CA PRO A 203 25.10 20.62 -11.12
C PRO A 203 24.67 19.21 -11.54
N LEU A 204 25.57 18.23 -11.44
CA LEU A 204 25.29 16.84 -11.77
C LEU A 204 24.43 16.17 -10.68
N ARG A 205 24.70 16.46 -9.40
CA ARG A 205 23.84 16.00 -8.29
C ARG A 205 22.43 16.57 -8.38
N TYR A 206 22.28 17.83 -8.76
CA TYR A 206 20.98 18.46 -8.97
C TYR A 206 20.23 17.86 -10.17
N ALA A 207 20.94 17.50 -11.25
CA ALA A 207 20.37 16.76 -12.37
C ALA A 207 19.85 15.38 -11.94
N CYS A 208 20.63 14.66 -11.13
CA CYS A 208 20.22 13.37 -10.56
C CYS A 208 19.03 13.49 -9.62
N GLU A 209 18.97 14.56 -8.81
CA GLU A 209 17.81 14.85 -7.96
C GLU A 209 16.54 15.04 -8.80
N PHE A 210 16.63 15.83 -9.86
CA PHE A 210 15.48 16.07 -10.75
C PHE A 210 15.04 14.77 -11.45
N LEU A 211 15.98 13.95 -11.90
CA LEU A 211 15.71 12.63 -12.47
C LEU A 211 14.99 11.72 -11.45
N ALA A 212 15.45 11.69 -10.20
CA ALA A 212 14.84 10.90 -9.13
C ALA A 212 13.42 11.40 -8.79
N GLN A 213 13.14 12.69 -8.91
CA GLN A 213 11.79 13.25 -8.73
C GLN A 213 10.84 12.79 -9.85
N VAL A 214 11.29 12.83 -11.12
CA VAL A 214 10.50 12.31 -12.24
C VAL A 214 10.26 10.81 -12.06
N PHE A 215 11.30 10.05 -11.72
CA PHE A 215 11.19 8.63 -11.42
C PHE A 215 10.15 8.37 -10.32
N ALA A 216 10.17 9.12 -9.22
CA ALA A 216 9.20 8.96 -8.13
C ALA A 216 7.73 9.19 -8.57
N ILE A 217 7.48 10.12 -9.50
CA ILE A 217 6.13 10.33 -10.07
C ILE A 217 5.68 9.09 -10.85
N HIS A 218 6.57 8.52 -11.66
CA HIS A 218 6.27 7.31 -12.43
C HIS A 218 6.09 6.09 -11.51
N VAL A 219 6.91 5.95 -10.46
CA VAL A 219 6.72 4.91 -9.44
C VAL A 219 5.34 5.02 -8.80
N ASN A 220 4.93 6.23 -8.41
CA ASN A 220 3.61 6.47 -7.82
C ASN A 220 2.47 6.06 -8.76
N LYS A 221 2.61 6.38 -10.05
CA LYS A 221 1.64 5.99 -11.09
C LYS A 221 1.56 4.47 -11.28
N GLU A 222 2.69 3.78 -11.27
CA GLU A 222 2.73 2.31 -11.42
C GLU A 222 2.13 1.61 -10.20
N VAL A 223 2.42 2.08 -8.99
CA VAL A 223 1.82 1.56 -7.75
C VAL A 223 0.31 1.75 -7.76
N GLU A 224 -0.17 2.93 -8.15
CA GLU A 224 -1.60 3.23 -8.26
C GLU A 224 -2.28 2.32 -9.29
N LEU A 225 -1.65 2.12 -10.45
CA LEU A 225 -2.17 1.23 -11.48
C LEU A 225 -2.25 -0.23 -11.00
N GLU A 226 -1.24 -0.69 -10.26
CA GLU A 226 -1.25 -2.04 -9.67
C GLU A 226 -2.39 -2.20 -8.66
N ASN A 227 -2.58 -1.22 -7.77
CA ASN A 227 -3.70 -1.21 -6.82
C ASN A 227 -5.06 -1.27 -7.53
N GLN A 228 -5.28 -0.45 -8.57
CA GLN A 228 -6.52 -0.45 -9.35
C GLN A 228 -6.77 -1.79 -10.05
N ILE A 229 -5.72 -2.46 -10.55
CA ILE A 229 -5.85 -3.79 -11.16
C ILE A 229 -6.27 -4.81 -10.11
N VAL A 230 -5.67 -4.77 -8.93
CA VAL A 230 -6.00 -5.67 -7.81
C VAL A 230 -7.44 -5.46 -7.37
N GLU A 231 -7.87 -4.22 -7.12
CA GLU A 231 -9.23 -3.89 -6.70
C GLU A 231 -10.28 -4.36 -7.73
N LYS A 232 -10.03 -4.11 -9.01
CA LYS A 232 -10.91 -4.57 -10.10
C LYS A 232 -11.01 -6.09 -10.15
N ASN A 233 -9.89 -6.80 -9.93
CA ASN A 233 -9.88 -8.26 -9.91
C ASN A 233 -10.65 -8.81 -8.70
N ILE A 234 -10.51 -8.18 -7.53
CA ILE A 234 -11.27 -8.50 -6.32
C ILE A 234 -12.77 -8.35 -6.59
N LEU A 235 -13.21 -7.18 -7.04
CA LEU A 235 -14.62 -6.89 -7.35
C LEU A 235 -15.20 -7.90 -8.35
N ARG A 236 -14.47 -8.17 -9.45
CA ARG A 236 -14.88 -9.16 -10.45
C ARG A 236 -15.04 -10.55 -9.84
N THR A 237 -14.09 -10.96 -9.00
CA THR A 237 -14.11 -12.28 -8.37
C THR A 237 -15.25 -12.38 -7.35
N GLN A 238 -15.48 -11.34 -6.55
CA GLN A 238 -16.62 -11.27 -5.63
C GLN A 238 -17.95 -11.39 -6.35
N THR A 239 -18.15 -10.68 -7.47
CA THR A 239 -19.38 -10.78 -8.25
C THR A 239 -19.61 -12.21 -8.76
N LEU A 240 -18.56 -12.88 -9.24
CA LEU A 240 -18.65 -14.26 -9.72
C LEU A 240 -18.95 -15.25 -8.58
N LEU A 241 -18.28 -15.11 -7.42
CA LEU A 241 -18.53 -15.94 -6.25
C LEU A 241 -19.96 -15.72 -5.71
N CYS A 242 -20.47 -14.49 -5.73
CA CYS A 242 -21.84 -14.17 -5.34
C CYS A 242 -22.86 -14.85 -6.27
N ASP A 243 -22.69 -14.73 -7.60
CA ASP A 243 -23.56 -15.40 -8.58
C ASP A 243 -23.55 -16.93 -8.41
N MET A 244 -22.40 -17.53 -8.09
CA MET A 244 -22.30 -18.96 -7.78
C MET A 244 -23.09 -19.34 -6.53
N LEU A 245 -23.02 -18.55 -5.46
CA LEU A 245 -23.74 -18.82 -4.21
C LEU A 245 -25.26 -18.68 -4.36
N MET A 246 -25.72 -17.80 -5.24
CA MET A 246 -27.14 -17.62 -5.52
C MET A 246 -27.71 -18.78 -6.36
N ARG A 247 -26.88 -19.46 -7.15
CA ARG A 247 -27.29 -20.56 -8.04
C ARG A 247 -27.11 -21.95 -7.43
N ASP A 248 -26.08 -22.13 -6.60
CA ASP A 248 -25.65 -23.44 -6.11
C ASP A 248 -25.29 -23.41 -4.61
N ALA A 249 -25.31 -24.57 -3.96
CA ALA A 249 -24.91 -24.73 -2.56
C ALA A 249 -23.43 -24.26 -2.33
N PRO A 250 -22.99 -23.97 -1.08
CA PRO A 250 -21.64 -23.45 -0.70
C PRO A 250 -20.43 -24.07 -1.38
N LEU A 251 -20.59 -25.26 -1.93
CA LEU A 251 -19.51 -26.00 -2.57
C LEU A 251 -19.06 -25.32 -3.85
N GLY A 252 -19.88 -24.48 -4.49
CA GLY A 252 -19.52 -23.76 -5.72
C GLY A 252 -18.26 -22.91 -5.56
N ILE A 253 -18.15 -22.15 -4.47
CA ILE A 253 -17.02 -21.24 -4.19
C ILE A 253 -15.69 -21.96 -3.93
N VAL A 254 -15.71 -23.28 -3.71
CA VAL A 254 -14.51 -24.11 -3.51
C VAL A 254 -14.25 -25.03 -4.70
N SER A 255 -15.31 -25.53 -5.35
CA SER A 255 -15.19 -26.56 -6.40
C SER A 255 -15.08 -26.00 -7.82
N GLN A 256 -15.52 -24.75 -8.06
CA GLN A 256 -15.53 -24.13 -9.39
C GLN A 256 -14.36 -23.13 -9.54
N SER A 257 -14.20 -22.56 -10.74
CA SER A 257 -13.24 -21.49 -11.00
C SER A 257 -13.97 -20.28 -11.57
N PRO A 258 -13.71 -19.06 -11.05
CA PRO A 258 -12.81 -18.75 -9.94
C PRO A 258 -13.31 -19.29 -8.58
N ASN A 259 -12.40 -19.51 -7.64
CA ASN A 259 -12.68 -19.97 -6.27
C ASN A 259 -12.23 -18.95 -5.21
N ILE A 260 -12.45 -19.25 -3.93
CA ILE A 260 -12.08 -18.36 -2.81
C ILE A 260 -10.59 -18.00 -2.74
N MET A 261 -9.66 -18.77 -3.31
CA MET A 261 -8.25 -18.39 -3.38
C MET A 261 -7.99 -17.29 -4.41
N ASP A 262 -8.84 -17.15 -5.42
CA ASP A 262 -8.70 -16.12 -6.46
C ASP A 262 -9.15 -14.74 -5.95
N LEU A 263 -9.81 -14.69 -4.77
CA LEU A 263 -10.28 -13.45 -4.16
C LEU A 263 -9.15 -12.62 -3.55
N VAL A 264 -8.17 -13.26 -2.92
CA VAL A 264 -7.06 -12.60 -2.22
C VAL A 264 -5.77 -13.38 -2.44
N LYS A 265 -4.61 -12.70 -2.41
CA LYS A 265 -3.34 -13.39 -2.61
C LYS A 265 -3.05 -14.32 -1.42
N CYS A 266 -3.14 -15.62 -1.64
CA CYS A 266 -2.93 -16.65 -0.62
C CYS A 266 -2.35 -17.92 -1.23
N ASP A 267 -1.75 -18.76 -0.36
CA ASP A 267 -1.15 -20.04 -0.78
C ASP A 267 -2.13 -21.20 -0.65
N GLY A 268 -3.16 -21.03 0.16
CA GLY A 268 -4.25 -21.99 0.30
C GLY A 268 -5.47 -21.40 1.00
N ALA A 269 -6.58 -22.11 0.89
CA ALA A 269 -7.83 -21.76 1.54
C ALA A 269 -8.61 -23.03 1.96
N ALA A 270 -9.45 -22.91 2.98
CA ALA A 270 -10.29 -24.01 3.43
C ALA A 270 -11.69 -23.54 3.85
N LEU A 271 -12.70 -24.35 3.57
CA LEU A 271 -14.07 -24.18 4.02
C LEU A 271 -14.43 -25.31 4.99
N LEU A 272 -14.78 -24.96 6.22
CA LEU A 272 -15.41 -25.85 7.18
C LEU A 272 -16.93 -25.61 7.11
N TYR A 273 -17.66 -26.58 6.60
CA TYR A 273 -19.11 -26.50 6.44
C TYR A 273 -19.80 -27.82 6.82
N LYS A 274 -20.77 -27.77 7.74
CA LYS A 274 -21.51 -28.95 8.23
C LYS A 274 -20.59 -30.10 8.65
N GLU A 275 -19.56 -29.79 9.45
CA GLU A 275 -18.54 -30.72 9.95
C GLU A 275 -17.66 -31.37 8.86
N LYS A 276 -17.76 -30.92 7.61
CA LYS A 276 -16.89 -31.34 6.50
C LYS A 276 -15.89 -30.24 6.16
N VAL A 277 -14.68 -30.66 5.83
CA VAL A 277 -13.58 -29.76 5.45
C VAL A 277 -13.33 -29.88 3.95
N TRP A 278 -13.27 -28.74 3.28
CA TRP A 278 -12.88 -28.62 1.87
C TRP A 278 -11.63 -27.76 1.80
N LYS A 279 -10.60 -28.20 1.07
CA LYS A 279 -9.27 -27.57 1.06
C LYS A 279 -8.82 -27.26 -0.36
N LEU A 280 -8.12 -26.14 -0.52
CA LEU A 280 -7.51 -25.67 -1.75
C LEU A 280 -6.08 -25.21 -1.47
N GLY A 281 -5.13 -25.54 -2.33
CA GLY A 281 -3.74 -25.13 -2.17
C GLY A 281 -3.06 -25.67 -0.91
N ILE A 282 -2.14 -24.90 -0.35
CA ILE A 282 -1.35 -25.24 0.84
C ILE A 282 -2.18 -24.95 2.09
N THR A 283 -2.61 -26.03 2.77
CA THR A 283 -3.48 -25.95 3.94
C THR A 283 -2.97 -26.85 5.06
N PRO A 284 -3.29 -26.56 6.33
CA PRO A 284 -3.05 -27.48 7.42
C PRO A 284 -3.81 -28.81 7.24
N SER A 285 -3.42 -29.82 8.04
CA SER A 285 -4.17 -31.07 8.12
C SER A 285 -5.59 -30.84 8.65
N ASP A 286 -6.52 -31.75 8.33
CA ASP A 286 -7.92 -31.64 8.78
C ASP A 286 -8.02 -31.58 10.31
N TYR A 287 -7.13 -32.32 11.00
CA TYR A 287 -7.00 -32.29 12.45
C TYR A 287 -6.60 -30.88 12.94
N HIS A 288 -5.56 -30.30 12.36
CA HIS A 288 -5.12 -28.95 12.73
C HIS A 288 -6.17 -27.88 12.39
N LEU A 289 -6.90 -28.02 11.28
CA LEU A 289 -8.01 -27.10 10.93
C LEU A 289 -9.12 -27.13 11.97
N GLN A 290 -9.48 -28.31 12.47
CA GLN A 290 -10.44 -28.43 13.56
C GLN A 290 -9.92 -27.80 14.86
N GLU A 291 -8.64 -28.00 15.21
CA GLU A 291 -8.05 -27.36 16.39
C GLU A 291 -8.04 -25.84 16.29
N ILE A 292 -7.73 -25.29 15.11
CA ILE A 292 -7.80 -23.84 14.84
C ILE A 292 -9.24 -23.35 14.99
N ALA A 293 -10.23 -24.07 14.43
CA ALA A 293 -11.63 -23.70 14.56
C ALA A 293 -12.10 -23.70 16.03
N THR A 294 -11.69 -24.70 16.82
CA THR A 294 -11.96 -24.74 18.27
C THR A 294 -11.30 -23.58 19.01
N TRP A 295 -10.02 -23.31 18.74
CA TRP A 295 -9.30 -22.19 19.34
C TRP A 295 -9.96 -20.83 19.05
N LEU A 296 -10.42 -20.60 17.81
CA LEU A 296 -11.16 -19.39 17.44
C LEU A 296 -12.53 -19.32 18.14
N CYS A 297 -13.18 -20.45 18.39
CA CYS A 297 -14.44 -20.50 19.16
C CYS A 297 -14.22 -20.24 20.66
N ASP A 298 -13.10 -20.66 21.24
CA ASP A 298 -12.87 -20.57 22.68
C ASP A 298 -12.33 -19.19 23.11
N TYR A 299 -11.45 -18.59 22.29
CA TYR A 299 -10.70 -17.38 22.66
C TYR A 299 -11.11 -16.13 21.86
N HIS A 300 -11.83 -16.29 20.75
CA HIS A 300 -12.19 -15.19 19.83
C HIS A 300 -13.70 -15.11 19.56
N THR A 301 -14.54 -15.34 20.59
CA THR A 301 -16.01 -15.37 20.51
C THR A 301 -16.65 -14.08 20.02
N ASP A 302 -16.07 -12.94 20.39
CA ASP A 302 -16.68 -11.63 20.19
C ASP A 302 -16.34 -11.03 18.81
N SER A 303 -15.46 -11.71 18.06
CA SER A 303 -15.00 -11.28 16.74
C SER A 303 -15.69 -12.07 15.62
N THR A 304 -15.96 -11.40 14.51
CA THR A 304 -16.48 -12.04 13.28
C THR A 304 -15.41 -12.88 12.56
N GLY A 305 -14.15 -12.75 12.95
CA GLY A 305 -13.00 -13.41 12.36
C GLY A 305 -11.69 -12.98 13.01
N LEU A 306 -10.57 -13.54 12.53
CA LEU A 306 -9.21 -13.20 12.95
C LEU A 306 -8.31 -13.12 11.71
N SER A 307 -7.49 -12.07 11.61
CA SER A 307 -6.37 -12.01 10.69
C SER A 307 -5.06 -11.92 11.46
N THR A 308 -4.06 -12.68 11.02
CA THR A 308 -2.71 -12.67 11.59
C THR A 308 -1.68 -13.06 10.53
N ASP A 309 -0.50 -12.46 10.61
CA ASP A 309 0.69 -12.83 9.83
C ASP A 309 1.54 -13.91 10.54
N SER A 310 1.25 -14.21 11.81
CA SER A 310 1.93 -15.25 12.60
C SER A 310 0.96 -15.90 13.58
N LEU A 311 0.53 -17.12 13.27
CA LEU A 311 -0.25 -17.97 14.18
C LEU A 311 0.47 -18.22 15.51
N HIS A 312 1.81 -18.26 15.50
CA HIS A 312 2.61 -18.38 16.71
C HIS A 312 2.43 -17.17 17.62
N ASP A 313 2.58 -15.96 17.09
CA ASP A 313 2.50 -14.73 17.87
C ASP A 313 1.04 -14.38 18.24
N ALA A 314 0.06 -14.84 17.44
CA ALA A 314 -1.36 -14.78 17.77
C ALA A 314 -1.73 -15.67 18.98
N GLY A 315 -0.82 -16.55 19.44
CA GLY A 315 -1.02 -17.38 20.62
C GLY A 315 -1.67 -18.73 20.35
N PHE A 316 -1.67 -19.22 19.10
CA PHE A 316 -2.16 -20.57 18.80
C PHE A 316 -1.20 -21.62 19.40
N PRO A 317 -1.64 -22.45 20.38
CA PRO A 317 -0.73 -23.31 21.15
C PRO A 317 0.06 -24.35 20.34
N ARG A 318 -0.43 -24.72 19.16
CA ARG A 318 0.18 -25.74 18.28
C ARG A 318 0.76 -25.16 17.00
N ALA A 319 1.04 -23.85 16.97
CA ALA A 319 1.62 -23.20 15.81
C ALA A 319 2.92 -23.86 15.34
N SER A 320 3.79 -24.27 16.27
CA SER A 320 5.06 -24.95 15.93
C SER A 320 4.89 -26.29 15.21
N ALA A 321 3.71 -26.94 15.31
CA ALA A 321 3.42 -28.20 14.63
C ALA A 321 2.95 -28.01 13.17
N LEU A 322 2.58 -26.79 12.78
CA LEU A 322 2.20 -26.45 11.41
C LEU A 322 3.42 -26.35 10.47
N GLY A 323 4.62 -26.17 11.04
CA GLY A 323 5.87 -26.03 10.30
C GLY A 323 5.92 -24.76 9.45
N ASP A 324 6.80 -24.78 8.44
CA ASP A 324 7.06 -23.64 7.56
C ASP A 324 5.98 -23.43 6.48
N SER A 325 5.04 -24.36 6.36
CA SER A 325 4.03 -24.36 5.29
C SER A 325 2.91 -23.34 5.50
N VAL A 326 2.58 -23.00 6.76
CA VAL A 326 1.49 -22.09 7.10
C VAL A 326 1.88 -21.25 8.31
N CYS A 327 1.97 -19.92 8.12
CA CYS A 327 2.31 -18.97 9.18
C CYS A 327 1.23 -17.91 9.35
N GLY A 328 0.73 -17.36 8.25
CA GLY A 328 -0.35 -16.38 8.25
C GLY A 328 -1.71 -17.03 8.03
N MET A 329 -2.74 -16.44 8.65
CA MET A 329 -4.12 -16.87 8.52
C MET A 329 -5.07 -15.67 8.53
N ALA A 330 -6.04 -15.67 7.62
CA ALA A 330 -7.28 -14.91 7.76
C ALA A 330 -8.43 -15.91 7.89
N ALA A 331 -9.25 -15.77 8.92
CA ALA A 331 -10.37 -16.65 9.21
C ALA A 331 -11.63 -15.84 9.44
N VAL A 332 -12.74 -16.23 8.81
CA VAL A 332 -14.05 -15.61 9.01
C VAL A 332 -15.09 -16.64 9.37
N ARG A 333 -15.94 -16.25 10.32
CA ARG A 333 -17.01 -17.09 10.85
C ARG A 333 -18.30 -16.85 10.08
N ILE A 334 -18.80 -17.86 9.38
CA ILE A 334 -20.12 -17.78 8.73
C ILE A 334 -21.21 -17.99 9.79
N SER A 335 -21.17 -19.15 10.46
CA SER A 335 -22.11 -19.53 11.53
C SER A 335 -21.34 -19.90 12.80
N SER A 336 -22.02 -20.35 13.86
CA SER A 336 -21.31 -20.84 15.06
C SER A 336 -20.39 -22.04 14.77
N LYS A 337 -20.66 -22.81 13.70
CA LYS A 337 -19.92 -24.03 13.32
C LYS A 337 -19.18 -23.92 11.99
N ASP A 338 -19.59 -23.02 11.11
CA ASP A 338 -19.05 -22.92 9.76
C ASP A 338 -18.07 -21.74 9.63
N MET A 339 -16.91 -21.99 9.03
CA MET A 339 -15.81 -21.04 8.91
C MET A 339 -15.11 -21.15 7.56
N ILE A 340 -14.56 -20.03 7.10
CA ILE A 340 -13.63 -19.99 5.97
C ILE A 340 -12.27 -19.52 6.46
N PHE A 341 -11.23 -20.12 5.89
CA PHE A 341 -9.84 -19.84 6.17
C PHE A 341 -9.09 -19.53 4.88
N TRP A 342 -8.19 -18.56 4.93
CA TRP A 342 -7.14 -18.31 3.96
C TRP A 342 -5.80 -18.40 4.68
N PHE A 343 -4.81 -18.99 4.02
CA PHE A 343 -3.49 -19.26 4.58
C PHE A 343 -2.38 -18.69 3.71
N ARG A 344 -1.32 -18.24 4.39
CA ARG A 344 -0.06 -17.83 3.77
C ARG A 344 1.10 -18.56 4.42
N SER A 345 2.02 -19.02 3.60
CA SER A 345 3.30 -19.60 4.00
C SER A 345 4.28 -18.53 4.50
N HIS A 346 5.42 -18.96 5.06
CA HIS A 346 6.44 -18.01 5.53
C HIS A 346 7.03 -17.19 4.37
N THR A 347 7.47 -15.96 4.64
CA THR A 347 8.15 -15.14 3.63
C THR A 347 9.61 -15.59 3.40
N ALA A 348 10.21 -16.31 4.37
CA ALA A 348 11.65 -16.60 4.38
C ALA A 348 12.14 -17.57 3.29
N GLY A 349 11.26 -18.43 2.74
CA GLY A 349 11.65 -19.48 1.78
C GLY A 349 12.19 -18.99 0.45
N GLU A 350 11.84 -17.76 0.04
CA GLU A 350 12.18 -17.20 -1.28
C GLU A 350 13.23 -16.07 -1.22
N VAL A 351 13.65 -15.64 -0.03
CA VAL A 351 14.43 -14.42 0.15
C VAL A 351 15.93 -14.68 0.23
N ARG A 352 16.71 -14.09 -0.68
CA ARG A 352 18.18 -14.12 -0.65
C ARG A 352 18.70 -12.98 0.22
N TRP A 353 19.29 -13.29 1.38
CA TRP A 353 19.77 -12.26 2.30
C TRP A 353 21.23 -11.86 2.06
N GLY A 354 21.49 -10.55 1.98
CA GLY A 354 22.84 -9.99 1.94
C GLY A 354 23.54 -10.16 3.29
N GLY A 355 24.56 -11.02 3.36
CA GLY A 355 25.33 -11.27 4.60
C GLY A 355 25.33 -12.71 5.13
N ALA A 356 24.73 -13.67 4.42
CA ALA A 356 24.58 -15.06 4.88
C ALA A 356 25.86 -15.93 4.91
N LYS A 357 27.04 -15.40 4.55
CA LYS A 357 28.33 -16.12 4.70
C LYS A 357 28.91 -15.79 6.08
N HIS A 358 28.75 -16.70 7.04
CA HIS A 358 29.20 -16.52 8.43
C HIS A 358 30.50 -17.28 8.72
N ASP A 359 31.43 -16.62 9.42
CA ASP A 359 32.51 -17.23 10.20
C ASP A 359 32.11 -17.28 11.69
N PRO A 360 31.96 -18.46 12.34
CA PRO A 360 31.39 -18.64 13.69
C PRO A 360 32.02 -17.85 14.84
N ASP A 361 33.20 -17.27 14.64
CA ASP A 361 34.00 -16.59 15.67
C ASP A 361 33.71 -15.08 15.83
N ASP A 362 32.88 -14.46 14.97
CA ASP A 362 32.49 -13.05 15.09
C ASP A 362 31.67 -12.81 16.38
N ARG A 363 32.20 -12.03 17.34
CA ARG A 363 31.53 -11.65 18.60
C ARG A 363 31.25 -10.14 18.66
N ASP A 364 30.09 -9.79 19.22
CA ASP A 364 29.71 -8.40 19.44
C ASP A 364 30.48 -7.73 20.57
N ASP A 365 30.90 -6.49 20.32
CA ASP A 365 31.28 -5.53 21.37
C ASP A 365 30.04 -4.73 21.78
N ALA A 366 29.61 -4.83 23.03
CA ALA A 366 28.42 -4.14 23.57
C ALA A 366 28.49 -2.59 23.46
N ARG A 367 29.66 -2.01 23.19
CA ARG A 367 29.85 -0.56 22.99
C ARG A 367 29.82 -0.13 21.52
N ARG A 368 29.78 -1.09 20.58
CA ARG A 368 29.76 -0.84 19.14
C ARG A 368 28.57 -1.56 18.53
N MET A 369 27.63 -0.80 17.99
CA MET A 369 26.52 -1.36 17.22
C MET A 369 27.09 -2.06 15.98
N HIS A 370 27.23 -3.39 16.05
CA HIS A 370 27.63 -4.22 14.92
C HIS A 370 26.39 -4.53 14.08
N PRO A 371 26.41 -4.30 12.75
CA PRO A 371 25.24 -4.51 11.88
C PRO A 371 24.70 -5.95 11.79
N ARG A 372 25.36 -6.95 12.38
CA ARG A 372 25.19 -8.38 12.01
C ARG A 372 24.39 -9.23 13.01
N SER A 373 24.30 -8.83 14.28
CA SER A 373 23.49 -9.57 15.27
C SER A 373 22.00 -9.24 15.17
N SER A 374 21.69 -8.00 14.77
CA SER A 374 20.33 -7.62 14.36
C SER A 374 19.87 -8.43 13.15
N PHE A 375 20.78 -8.81 12.24
CA PHE A 375 20.46 -9.64 11.08
C PHE A 375 19.98 -11.05 11.48
N LYS A 376 20.67 -11.73 12.41
CA LYS A 376 20.22 -13.05 12.90
C LYS A 376 18.86 -12.98 13.60
N ALA A 377 18.68 -11.99 14.48
CA ALA A 377 17.40 -11.79 15.17
C ALA A 377 16.27 -11.48 14.17
N PHE A 378 16.55 -10.69 13.14
CA PHE A 378 15.60 -10.38 12.08
C PHE A 378 15.23 -11.63 11.27
N LEU A 379 16.21 -12.47 10.90
CA LEU A 379 15.94 -13.74 10.21
C LEU A 379 15.10 -14.71 11.03
N GLU A 380 15.26 -14.74 12.36
CA GLU A 380 14.43 -15.58 13.24
C GLU A 380 12.98 -15.08 13.28
N VAL A 381 12.75 -13.76 13.26
CA VAL A 381 11.42 -13.15 13.20
C VAL A 381 10.75 -13.37 11.84
N VAL A 382 11.48 -13.23 10.73
CA VAL A 382 10.92 -13.40 9.38
C VAL A 382 10.51 -14.86 9.11
N LYS A 383 11.15 -15.84 9.78
CA LYS A 383 10.81 -17.27 9.63
C LYS A 383 9.43 -17.63 10.17
N THR A 384 8.92 -16.90 11.16
CA THR A 384 7.62 -17.21 11.79
C THR A 384 6.48 -16.37 11.24
N ARG A 385 6.73 -15.55 10.20
CA ARG A 385 5.78 -14.57 9.66
C ARG A 385 5.54 -14.78 8.17
N SER A 386 4.29 -14.57 7.75
CA SER A 386 3.90 -14.43 6.36
C SER A 386 3.88 -12.95 5.93
N LEU A 387 3.52 -12.70 4.67
CA LEU A 387 3.12 -11.36 4.26
C LEU A 387 1.85 -10.92 5.02
N PRO A 388 1.79 -9.66 5.50
CA PRO A 388 0.62 -9.15 6.21
C PRO A 388 -0.58 -9.04 5.26
N TRP A 389 -1.77 -9.30 5.80
CA TRP A 389 -3.04 -9.10 5.09
C TRP A 389 -3.27 -7.61 4.90
N LYS A 390 -3.58 -7.18 3.67
CA LYS A 390 -3.87 -5.79 3.38
C LYS A 390 -5.32 -5.46 3.69
N ASP A 391 -5.62 -4.18 3.95
CA ASP A 391 -6.96 -3.74 4.33
C ASP A 391 -7.97 -4.05 3.21
N TYR A 392 -7.64 -3.77 1.95
CA TYR A 392 -8.48 -4.13 0.81
C TYR A 392 -8.72 -5.64 0.66
N GLU A 393 -7.79 -6.50 1.10
CA GLU A 393 -7.98 -7.96 1.12
C GLU A 393 -8.93 -8.36 2.25
N MET A 394 -8.81 -7.71 3.40
CA MET A 394 -9.68 -7.96 4.54
C MET A 394 -11.11 -7.47 4.27
N ASP A 395 -11.28 -6.32 3.63
CA ASP A 395 -12.58 -5.85 3.16
C ASP A 395 -13.20 -6.83 2.16
N ALA A 396 -12.37 -7.38 1.28
CA ALA A 396 -12.83 -8.37 0.32
C ALA A 396 -13.35 -9.65 0.99
N ILE A 397 -12.61 -10.13 1.99
CA ILE A 397 -12.92 -11.29 2.83
C ILE A 397 -14.21 -11.04 3.65
N HIS A 398 -14.33 -9.88 4.29
CA HIS A 398 -15.50 -9.51 5.09
C HIS A 398 -16.77 -9.33 4.24
N SER A 399 -16.63 -8.75 3.04
CA SER A 399 -17.73 -8.66 2.08
C SER A 399 -18.25 -10.05 1.71
N LEU A 400 -17.35 -10.98 1.36
CA LEU A 400 -17.74 -12.37 1.07
C LEU A 400 -18.38 -13.06 2.29
N GLN A 401 -17.85 -12.82 3.50
CA GLN A 401 -18.43 -13.33 4.74
C GLN A 401 -19.89 -12.89 4.92
N LEU A 402 -20.20 -11.61 4.67
CA LEU A 402 -21.54 -11.06 4.83
C LEU A 402 -22.52 -11.67 3.81
N ILE A 403 -22.08 -11.79 2.55
CA ILE A 403 -22.84 -12.42 1.47
C ILE A 403 -23.18 -13.87 1.85
N LEU A 404 -22.18 -14.64 2.29
CA LEU A 404 -22.37 -16.02 2.73
C LEU A 404 -23.32 -16.11 3.92
N ARG A 405 -23.14 -15.28 4.95
CA ARG A 405 -24.02 -15.24 6.13
C ARG A 405 -25.48 -15.05 5.76
N ASN A 406 -25.77 -14.18 4.80
CA ASN A 406 -27.13 -13.95 4.33
C ASN A 406 -27.66 -15.15 3.54
N ALA A 407 -26.89 -15.65 2.57
CA ALA A 407 -27.27 -16.83 1.78
C ALA A 407 -27.55 -18.09 2.63
N PHE A 408 -26.82 -18.29 3.73
CA PHE A 408 -27.04 -19.43 4.63
C PHE A 408 -28.27 -19.29 5.52
N LYS A 409 -28.63 -18.06 5.96
CA LYS A 409 -29.88 -17.84 6.71
C LYS A 409 -31.11 -18.13 5.87
N ASP A 410 -31.06 -17.78 4.59
CA ASP A 410 -32.17 -18.03 3.65
C ASP A 410 -32.29 -19.53 3.30
N GLY A 411 -31.17 -20.24 3.21
CA GLY A 411 -31.15 -21.69 3.00
C GLY A 411 -31.72 -22.50 4.17
N GLU A 412 -31.45 -22.09 5.42
CA GLU A 412 -31.98 -22.77 6.62
C GLU A 412 -33.48 -22.50 6.81
N THR A 413 -33.96 -21.28 6.52
CA THR A 413 -35.40 -20.98 6.56
C THR A 413 -36.19 -21.67 5.44
N ALA A 414 -35.61 -21.91 4.27
CA ALA A 414 -36.24 -22.66 3.19
C ALA A 414 -36.45 -24.16 3.52
N THR A 415 -35.58 -24.76 4.34
CA THR A 415 -35.69 -26.19 4.69
C THR A 415 -36.78 -26.53 5.71
N ASP A 416 -37.20 -25.56 6.55
CA ASP A 416 -38.21 -25.79 7.60
C ASP A 416 -39.66 -25.51 7.16
N VAL A 417 -39.88 -24.96 5.96
CA VAL A 417 -41.20 -24.46 5.50
C VAL A 417 -41.85 -25.38 4.45
N ASN A 418 -41.31 -26.58 4.22
CA ASN A 418 -41.78 -27.51 3.17
C ASN A 418 -43.24 -28.00 3.32
N THR A 419 -43.93 -27.67 4.42
CA THR A 419 -45.32 -28.12 4.67
C THR A 419 -46.39 -27.03 4.45
N LYS A 420 -46.06 -25.79 4.06
CA LYS A 420 -47.06 -24.70 3.92
C LYS A 420 -47.01 -23.89 2.60
N ILE A 421 -46.28 -24.34 1.58
CA ILE A 421 -45.90 -23.52 0.41
C ILE A 421 -46.93 -23.52 -0.75
N ILE A 422 -48.02 -24.29 -0.70
CA ILE A 422 -48.94 -24.35 -1.86
C ILE A 422 -49.90 -23.14 -1.92
N HIS A 423 -50.10 -22.40 -0.83
CA HIS A 423 -51.04 -21.26 -0.80
C HIS A 423 -50.40 -19.85 -0.80
N SER A 424 -49.08 -19.68 -0.60
CA SER A 424 -48.44 -18.34 -0.58
C SER A 424 -47.91 -17.85 -1.93
N LYS A 425 -47.65 -18.77 -2.88
CA LYS A 425 -46.97 -18.48 -4.16
C LYS A 425 -47.68 -17.49 -5.10
N LEU A 426 -48.91 -17.06 -4.79
CA LEU A 426 -49.58 -16.01 -5.56
C LEU A 426 -49.38 -14.60 -4.98
N ASN A 427 -49.00 -14.49 -3.71
CA ASN A 427 -48.70 -13.21 -3.05
C ASN A 427 -47.21 -12.84 -3.14
N ASP A 428 -46.32 -13.83 -3.23
CA ASP A 428 -44.86 -13.59 -3.22
C ASP A 428 -44.33 -12.93 -4.50
N LEU A 429 -44.98 -13.14 -5.66
CA LEU A 429 -44.61 -12.47 -6.93
C LEU A 429 -44.85 -10.95 -6.95
N LYS A 430 -45.58 -10.41 -5.96
CA LYS A 430 -45.72 -8.96 -5.77
C LYS A 430 -44.74 -8.40 -4.75
N ILE A 431 -44.09 -9.25 -3.95
CA ILE A 431 -43.17 -8.86 -2.88
C ILE A 431 -41.72 -8.89 -3.37
N ASP A 432 -41.35 -9.83 -4.27
CA ASP A 432 -40.01 -9.88 -4.87
C ASP A 432 -39.64 -8.58 -5.60
N GLY A 433 -40.57 -7.99 -6.37
CA GLY A 433 -40.31 -6.71 -7.06
C GLY A 433 -40.19 -5.51 -6.11
N ILE A 434 -40.70 -5.61 -4.88
CA ILE A 434 -40.57 -4.57 -3.85
C ILE A 434 -39.26 -4.75 -3.07
N GLN A 435 -38.85 -6.00 -2.82
CA GLN A 435 -37.58 -6.32 -2.15
C GLN A 435 -36.36 -6.10 -3.05
N GLU A 436 -36.47 -6.40 -4.35
CA GLU A 436 -35.44 -6.03 -5.34
C GLU A 436 -35.27 -4.51 -5.43
N LEU A 437 -36.38 -3.76 -5.38
CA LEU A 437 -36.34 -2.30 -5.38
C LEU A 437 -35.76 -1.77 -4.07
N GLU A 438 -36.12 -2.35 -2.91
CA GLU A 438 -35.52 -2.01 -1.61
C GLU A 438 -34.01 -2.26 -1.59
N ALA A 439 -33.54 -3.40 -2.11
CA ALA A 439 -32.12 -3.73 -2.17
C ALA A 439 -31.33 -2.77 -3.08
N VAL A 440 -31.88 -2.45 -4.27
CA VAL A 440 -31.27 -1.46 -5.17
C VAL A 440 -31.27 -0.07 -4.55
N THR A 441 -32.36 0.33 -3.87
CA THR A 441 -32.40 1.62 -3.16
C THR A 441 -31.42 1.66 -2.00
N SER A 442 -31.25 0.57 -1.25
CA SER A 442 -30.30 0.51 -0.14
C SER A 442 -28.85 0.57 -0.61
N GLU A 443 -28.51 -0.07 -1.74
CA GLU A 443 -27.18 0.07 -2.36
C GLU A 443 -26.97 1.48 -2.92
N MET A 444 -27.98 2.09 -3.55
CA MET A 444 -27.88 3.48 -4.01
C MET A 444 -27.67 4.46 -2.85
N VAL A 445 -28.38 4.29 -1.74
CA VAL A 445 -28.20 5.09 -0.53
C VAL A 445 -26.78 4.92 0.01
N ARG A 446 -26.28 3.68 0.10
CA ARG A 446 -24.90 3.40 0.54
C ARG A 446 -23.86 4.04 -0.37
N LEU A 447 -24.04 3.99 -1.69
CA LEU A 447 -23.14 4.62 -2.66
C LEU A 447 -23.14 6.16 -2.51
N ILE A 448 -24.30 6.76 -2.23
CA ILE A 448 -24.40 8.20 -1.97
C ILE A 448 -23.67 8.54 -0.67
N GLU A 449 -23.94 7.81 0.42
CA GLU A 449 -23.36 8.07 1.75
C GLU A 449 -21.83 7.88 1.82
N THR A 450 -21.30 6.89 1.10
CA THR A 450 -19.87 6.54 1.12
C THR A 450 -19.03 7.28 0.07
N ALA A 451 -19.66 8.01 -0.84
CA ALA A 451 -18.94 8.75 -1.87
C ALA A 451 -18.08 9.88 -1.28
N THR A 452 -16.85 9.99 -1.79
CA THR A 452 -15.87 11.01 -1.41
C THR A 452 -16.07 12.36 -2.13
N VAL A 453 -17.11 12.47 -2.96
CA VAL A 453 -17.54 13.68 -3.67
C VAL A 453 -18.92 14.13 -3.19
N PRO A 454 -19.27 15.43 -3.24
CA PRO A 454 -20.62 15.90 -2.92
C PRO A 454 -21.65 15.26 -3.85
N ILE A 455 -22.60 14.51 -3.26
CA ILE A 455 -23.70 13.88 -4.00
C ILE A 455 -25.03 14.29 -3.38
N LEU A 456 -25.96 14.71 -4.23
CA LEU A 456 -27.38 14.86 -3.90
C LEU A 456 -28.23 14.07 -4.88
N ALA A 457 -29.39 13.62 -4.41
CA ALA A 457 -30.44 13.02 -5.22
C ALA A 457 -31.79 13.61 -4.84
N VAL A 458 -32.69 13.69 -5.82
CA VAL A 458 -34.08 14.13 -5.63
C VAL A 458 -35.04 13.11 -6.24
N ASP A 459 -36.26 13.08 -5.73
CA ASP A 459 -37.35 12.31 -6.33
C ASP A 459 -38.05 13.08 -7.47
N SER A 460 -39.10 12.47 -8.04
CA SER A 460 -39.88 13.06 -9.14
C SER A 460 -40.61 14.36 -8.77
N ASP A 461 -40.80 14.60 -7.47
CA ASP A 461 -41.43 15.82 -6.94
C ASP A 461 -40.39 16.89 -6.58
N GLY A 462 -39.11 16.64 -6.86
CA GLY A 462 -38.01 17.56 -6.57
C GLY A 462 -37.61 17.61 -5.09
N LEU A 463 -38.07 16.65 -4.28
CA LEU A 463 -37.70 16.52 -2.88
C LEU A 463 -36.38 15.77 -2.75
N VAL A 464 -35.50 16.27 -1.89
CA VAL A 464 -34.19 15.66 -1.63
C VAL A 464 -34.39 14.31 -0.94
N ASN A 465 -33.93 13.24 -1.58
CA ASN A 465 -33.96 11.86 -1.06
C ASN A 465 -32.57 11.22 -0.92
N GLY A 466 -31.51 11.92 -1.37
CA GLY A 466 -30.12 11.58 -1.09
C GLY A 466 -29.32 12.85 -0.81
N TRP A 467 -28.59 12.87 0.30
CA TRP A 467 -27.76 14.00 0.71
C TRP A 467 -26.58 13.47 1.52
N ASN A 468 -25.39 13.43 0.93
CA ASN A 468 -24.24 12.83 1.61
C ASN A 468 -23.49 13.83 2.50
N THR A 469 -22.57 13.31 3.32
CA THR A 469 -21.77 14.11 4.27
C THR A 469 -20.94 15.18 3.55
N LYS A 470 -20.44 14.89 2.34
CA LYS A 470 -19.64 15.83 1.55
C LYS A 470 -20.43 17.00 0.99
N ILE A 471 -21.68 16.82 0.60
CA ILE A 471 -22.51 17.97 0.25
C ILE A 471 -22.97 18.72 1.50
N ALA A 472 -23.20 18.07 2.64
CA ALA A 472 -23.57 18.74 3.90
C ALA A 472 -22.49 19.71 4.42
N GLU A 473 -21.21 19.39 4.21
CA GLU A 473 -20.06 20.25 4.57
C GLU A 473 -20.02 21.59 3.79
N LEU A 474 -20.63 21.66 2.59
CA LEU A 474 -20.55 22.85 1.73
C LEU A 474 -21.46 24.01 2.20
N PRO A 475 -22.79 23.82 2.37
CA PRO A 475 -23.68 24.85 2.87
C PRO A 475 -23.78 24.85 4.40
N GLY A 476 -23.27 23.84 5.11
CA GLY A 476 -23.46 23.68 6.56
C GLY A 476 -24.81 23.08 6.96
N LEU A 477 -25.58 22.55 5.99
CA LEU A 477 -26.89 21.94 6.23
C LEU A 477 -26.76 20.43 6.46
N SER A 478 -27.20 19.96 7.62
CA SER A 478 -27.13 18.54 7.97
C SER A 478 -28.03 17.66 7.11
N VAL A 479 -27.72 16.37 7.01
CA VAL A 479 -28.49 15.38 6.24
C VAL A 479 -29.95 15.35 6.68
N ASP A 480 -30.19 15.26 7.98
CA ASP A 480 -31.55 15.21 8.56
C ASP A 480 -32.37 16.46 8.26
N GLU A 481 -31.72 17.61 8.08
CA GLU A 481 -32.39 18.86 7.74
C GLU A 481 -32.57 19.07 6.23
N ALA A 482 -31.80 18.37 5.40
CA ALA A 482 -31.86 18.48 3.94
C ALA A 482 -32.89 17.49 3.35
N ILE A 483 -32.95 16.27 3.88
CA ILE A 483 -33.86 15.23 3.39
C ILE A 483 -35.32 15.69 3.51
N GLY A 484 -36.09 15.48 2.44
CA GLY A 484 -37.49 15.86 2.35
C GLY A 484 -37.75 17.35 2.08
N LYS A 485 -36.72 18.20 1.99
CA LYS A 485 -36.87 19.58 1.48
C LYS A 485 -36.84 19.60 -0.04
N HIS A 486 -37.55 20.54 -0.64
CA HIS A 486 -37.53 20.73 -2.09
C HIS A 486 -36.23 21.41 -2.51
N LEU A 487 -35.51 20.87 -3.49
CA LEU A 487 -34.17 21.35 -3.90
C LEU A 487 -34.15 22.84 -4.25
N LEU A 488 -35.18 23.33 -4.94
CA LEU A 488 -35.34 24.75 -5.27
C LEU A 488 -35.36 25.69 -4.05
N THR A 489 -35.66 25.20 -2.85
CA THR A 489 -35.61 26.01 -1.63
C THR A 489 -34.21 26.13 -1.03
N LEU A 490 -33.32 25.19 -1.40
CA LEU A 490 -31.95 25.10 -0.91
C LEU A 490 -30.96 25.84 -1.84
N VAL A 491 -31.35 26.13 -3.08
CA VAL A 491 -30.51 26.85 -4.04
C VAL A 491 -30.70 28.36 -3.93
N GLU A 492 -29.66 29.10 -4.32
CA GLU A 492 -29.71 30.56 -4.38
C GLU A 492 -30.75 31.04 -5.41
N ASP A 493 -31.36 32.20 -5.16
CA ASP A 493 -32.43 32.72 -6.02
C ASP A 493 -31.93 32.98 -7.46
N SER A 494 -30.63 33.21 -7.63
CA SER A 494 -29.92 33.32 -8.92
C SER A 494 -29.96 32.03 -9.75
N SER A 495 -30.09 30.88 -9.07
CA SER A 495 -29.91 29.54 -9.63
C SER A 495 -31.21 28.73 -9.78
N VAL A 496 -32.32 29.22 -9.21
CA VAL A 496 -33.63 28.53 -9.21
C VAL A 496 -34.09 28.15 -10.61
N GLU A 497 -34.02 29.06 -11.57
CA GLU A 497 -34.54 28.82 -12.93
C GLU A 497 -33.70 27.78 -13.70
N ILE A 498 -32.38 27.75 -13.43
CA ILE A 498 -31.45 26.78 -14.04
C ILE A 498 -31.76 25.38 -13.50
N VAL A 499 -31.88 25.24 -12.18
CA VAL A 499 -32.16 23.96 -11.52
C VAL A 499 -33.56 23.46 -11.86
N LYS A 500 -34.55 24.36 -11.94
CA LYS A 500 -35.91 24.00 -12.34
C LYS A 500 -35.95 23.41 -13.75
N ARG A 501 -35.31 24.07 -14.72
CA ARG A 501 -35.22 23.55 -16.10
C ARG A 501 -34.50 22.20 -16.15
N MET A 502 -33.42 22.03 -15.38
CA MET A 502 -32.68 20.78 -15.30
C MET A 502 -33.58 19.64 -14.80
N LEU A 503 -34.39 19.87 -13.76
CA LEU A 503 -35.32 18.87 -13.23
C LEU A 503 -36.45 18.54 -14.22
N GLU A 504 -37.02 19.55 -14.89
CA GLU A 504 -38.05 19.36 -15.93
C GLU A 504 -37.51 18.50 -17.09
N ASN A 505 -36.31 18.81 -17.58
CA ASN A 505 -35.65 18.05 -18.64
C ASN A 505 -35.36 16.61 -18.21
N ALA A 506 -34.93 16.39 -16.97
CA ALA A 506 -34.69 15.06 -16.41
C ALA A 506 -35.98 14.21 -16.35
N LEU A 507 -37.12 14.81 -15.99
CA LEU A 507 -38.43 14.13 -15.98
C LEU A 507 -38.91 13.76 -17.39
N GLU A 508 -38.52 14.53 -18.40
CA GLU A 508 -38.76 14.22 -19.81
C GLU A 508 -37.76 13.19 -20.38
N GLY A 509 -36.83 12.68 -19.56
CA GLY A 509 -35.83 11.69 -19.93
C GLY A 509 -34.61 12.26 -20.65
N THR A 510 -34.40 13.57 -20.59
CA THR A 510 -33.25 14.26 -21.19
C THR A 510 -32.23 14.62 -20.11
N GLU A 511 -31.06 13.97 -20.13
CA GLU A 511 -29.97 14.23 -19.20
C GLU A 511 -29.20 15.52 -19.56
N GLU A 512 -29.00 16.41 -18.58
CA GLU A 512 -28.09 17.56 -18.70
C GLU A 512 -26.79 17.32 -17.90
N GLN A 513 -25.64 17.56 -18.52
CA GLN A 513 -24.32 17.40 -17.91
C GLN A 513 -23.62 18.76 -17.74
N ASN A 514 -22.73 18.87 -16.75
CA ASN A 514 -21.95 20.08 -16.44
C ASN A 514 -22.77 21.32 -16.07
N VAL A 515 -23.93 21.12 -15.42
CA VAL A 515 -24.76 22.21 -14.90
C VAL A 515 -24.07 22.83 -13.67
N GLN A 516 -23.93 24.16 -13.66
CA GLN A 516 -23.40 24.91 -12.54
C GLN A 516 -24.52 25.71 -11.88
N PHE A 517 -24.67 25.57 -10.56
CA PHE A 517 -25.65 26.31 -9.77
C PHE A 517 -25.11 26.55 -8.35
N GLU A 518 -25.67 27.54 -7.66
CA GLU A 518 -25.27 27.97 -6.32
C GLU A 518 -26.27 27.49 -5.26
N ILE A 519 -25.77 27.11 -4.08
CA ILE A 519 -26.55 26.61 -2.93
C ILE A 519 -26.47 27.64 -1.79
N LYS A 520 -27.58 27.85 -1.09
CA LYS A 520 -27.67 28.74 0.08
C LYS A 520 -26.81 28.20 1.23
N THR A 521 -26.03 29.06 1.87
CA THR A 521 -25.33 28.74 3.12
C THR A 521 -26.26 28.86 4.34
N HIS A 522 -26.14 27.93 5.29
CA HIS A 522 -27.01 27.75 6.45
C HIS A 522 -26.29 27.91 7.78
#